data_AF-A0AAE8HV97-F1
#
_entry.id   AF-A0AAE8HV97-F1
#
_cell.length_a   1.000
_cell.length_b   1.000
_cell.length_c   1.000
_cell.angle_alpha   90.00
_cell.angle_beta   90.00
_cell.angle_gamma   90.00
#
_symmetry.space_group_name_H-M   'P 1'
#
loop_
_entity.id
_entity.type
_entity.pdbx_description
1 polymer ?
#
loop_
_entity_poly.entity_id
_entity_poly.type
_entity_poly.pdbx_seq_one_letter_code
_entity_poly.pdbx_strand_id
1 'polypeptide(L)'
;MSVLKTLKLSTAAPAASANDPLSRAREKLLGQLAEQKDMVSATLEGRLYEPPKTVGMRKDTSGQRVRVEVNRRVRKGWFQDEAGTVHFIMRVGGKPLELQPGKAAISIGSLDKLPATLDALITAVRAGELDPQIKEAAAARGLMMSERRKKAA
;
A
#
# COMPACT_ATOMS: atom_id res chain seq x y z
N MET A 1 1.92 13.71 52.44
CA MET A 1 0.90 12.76 51.98
C MET A 1 1.11 12.52 50.49
N SER A 2 1.20 11.26 50.05
CA SER A 2 1.55 10.94 48.65
C SER A 2 0.32 11.04 47.74
N VAL A 3 0.45 11.81 46.65
CA VAL A 3 -0.56 12.04 45.61
C VAL A 3 -1.05 10.73 44.96
N LEU A 4 -0.23 9.68 44.99
CA LEU A 4 -0.61 8.36 44.47
C LEU A 4 -1.77 7.72 45.24
N LYS A 5 -2.01 8.11 46.50
CA LYS A 5 -3.10 7.59 47.32
C LYS A 5 -4.46 8.25 47.04
N THR A 6 -4.50 9.38 46.33
CA THR A 6 -5.75 10.10 45.99
C THR A 6 -6.27 9.76 44.60
N LEU A 7 -5.48 9.05 43.79
CA LEU A 7 -5.86 8.66 42.43
C LEU A 7 -6.50 7.27 42.43
N LYS A 8 -7.61 7.12 41.68
CA LYS A 8 -8.21 5.82 41.37
C LYS A 8 -7.42 5.13 40.26
N LEU A 9 -6.53 4.23 40.66
CA LEU A 9 -5.76 3.41 39.73
C LEU A 9 -6.66 2.30 39.16
N SER A 10 -6.54 2.04 37.86
CA SER A 10 -7.30 0.99 37.17
C SER A 10 -6.39 0.14 36.29
N THR A 11 -6.82 -1.09 36.00
CA THR A 11 -6.16 -2.01 35.05
C THR A 11 -6.56 -1.74 33.59
N ALA A 12 -7.32 -0.67 33.32
CA ALA A 12 -7.75 -0.33 31.98
C ALA A 12 -6.53 0.04 31.12
N ALA A 13 -6.28 -0.77 30.09
CA ALA A 13 -5.36 -0.43 29.02
C ALA A 13 -6.16 0.20 27.87
N PRO A 14 -5.57 1.13 27.09
CA PRO A 14 -6.17 1.58 25.85
C PRO A 14 -6.54 0.36 25.00
N ALA A 15 -7.78 0.33 24.48
CA ALA A 15 -8.15 -0.67 23.50
C ALA A 15 -7.14 -0.61 22.35
N ALA A 16 -6.52 -1.74 22.00
CA ALA A 16 -5.64 -1.84 20.85
C ALA A 16 -6.48 -1.81 19.56
N SER A 17 -7.21 -0.72 19.33
CA SER A 17 -7.90 -0.48 18.08
C SER A 17 -6.85 -0.30 16.96
N ALA A 18 -6.96 -1.12 15.92
CA ALA A 18 -6.32 -0.92 14.61
C ALA A 18 -4.78 -1.06 14.51
N ASN A 19 -4.20 -2.09 15.14
CA ASN A 19 -2.79 -2.43 14.91
C ASN A 19 -2.55 -3.85 14.39
N ASP A 20 -3.57 -4.56 13.88
CA ASP A 20 -3.33 -5.82 13.18
C ASP A 20 -2.51 -5.55 11.89
N PRO A 21 -1.33 -6.18 11.72
CA PRO A 21 -0.53 -6.03 10.51
C PRO A 21 -1.31 -6.34 9.22
N LEU A 22 -2.27 -7.28 9.26
CA LEU A 22 -3.09 -7.63 8.10
C LEU A 22 -4.01 -6.47 7.69
N SER A 23 -4.77 -5.92 8.64
CA SER A 23 -5.66 -4.78 8.39
C SER A 23 -4.92 -3.61 7.74
N ARG A 24 -3.72 -3.29 8.25
CA ARG A 24 -2.87 -2.23 7.66
C ARG A 24 -2.36 -2.58 6.26
N ALA A 25 -2.05 -3.84 6.00
CA ALA A 25 -1.65 -4.27 4.67
C ALA A 25 -2.82 -4.20 3.68
N ARG A 26 -4.03 -4.56 4.13
CA ARG A 26 -5.27 -4.45 3.36
C ARG A 26 -5.57 -3.01 2.98
N GLU A 27 -5.57 -2.09 3.95
CA GLU A 27 -5.82 -0.66 3.71
C GLU A 27 -4.82 -0.07 2.71
N LYS A 28 -3.53 -0.41 2.83
CA LYS A 28 -2.51 0.02 1.88
C LYS A 28 -2.76 -0.51 0.48
N LEU A 29 -3.11 -1.79 0.36
CA LEU A 29 -3.41 -2.40 -0.93
C LEU A 29 -4.64 -1.75 -1.57
N LEU A 30 -5.69 -1.48 -0.79
CA LEU A 30 -6.88 -0.77 -1.26
C LEU A 30 -6.55 0.63 -1.76
N GLY A 31 -5.75 1.40 -1.01
CA GLY A 31 -5.29 2.71 -1.43
C GLY A 31 -4.46 2.65 -2.73
N GLN A 32 -3.60 1.64 -2.86
CA GLN A 32 -2.83 1.42 -4.09
C GLN A 32 -3.73 1.07 -5.28
N LEU A 33 -4.73 0.20 -5.11
CA LEU A 33 -5.65 -0.17 -6.18
C LEU A 33 -6.48 1.03 -6.66
N ALA A 34 -6.97 1.86 -5.73
CA ALA A 34 -7.66 3.11 -6.06
C ALA A 34 -6.74 4.07 -6.84
N GLU A 35 -5.50 4.26 -6.36
CA GLU A 35 -4.50 5.11 -7.03
C GLU A 35 -4.18 4.60 -8.45
N GLN A 36 -4.14 3.28 -8.67
CA GLN A 36 -4.01 2.70 -10.00
C GLN A 36 -5.23 2.96 -10.88
N LYS A 37 -6.44 2.88 -10.33
CA LYS A 37 -7.69 3.13 -11.07
C LYS A 37 -7.75 4.57 -11.58
N ASP A 38 -7.39 5.54 -10.74
CA ASP A 38 -7.32 6.94 -11.14
C ASP A 38 -6.25 7.15 -12.22
N MET A 39 -5.09 6.51 -12.09
CA MET A 39 -4.02 6.59 -13.07
C MET A 39 -4.44 6.01 -14.43
N VAL A 40 -5.16 4.88 -14.45
CA VAL A 40 -5.68 4.29 -15.69
C VAL A 40 -6.69 5.23 -16.33
N SER A 41 -7.61 5.79 -15.54
CA SER A 41 -8.62 6.72 -16.03
C SER A 41 -7.98 7.94 -16.69
N ALA A 42 -7.02 8.59 -16.03
CA ALA A 42 -6.26 9.69 -16.61
C ALA A 42 -5.53 9.29 -17.90
N THR A 43 -4.94 8.09 -17.94
CA THR A 43 -4.25 7.57 -19.12
C THR A 43 -5.21 7.36 -20.30
N LEU A 44 -6.41 6.83 -20.06
CA LEU A 44 -7.44 6.63 -21.08
C LEU A 44 -7.96 7.96 -21.64
N GLU A 45 -7.99 9.01 -20.80
CA GLU A 45 -8.37 10.37 -21.18
C GLU A 45 -7.23 11.15 -21.86
N GLY A 46 -6.05 10.55 -22.02
CA GLY A 46 -4.88 11.21 -22.60
C GLY A 46 -4.22 12.26 -21.69
N ARG A 47 -4.52 12.24 -20.38
CA ARG A 47 -3.96 13.15 -19.38
C ARG A 47 -2.85 12.50 -18.57
N LEU A 48 -1.91 13.31 -18.09
CA LEU A 48 -0.90 12.85 -17.13
C LEU A 48 -1.55 12.72 -15.75
N TYR A 49 -1.35 11.57 -15.11
CA TYR A 49 -1.80 11.36 -13.74
C TYR A 49 -0.85 12.05 -12.75
N GLU A 50 -1.36 13.06 -12.06
CA GLU A 50 -0.65 13.73 -10.97
C GLU A 50 -1.19 13.23 -9.62
N PRO A 51 -0.44 12.39 -8.90
CA PRO A 51 -0.87 11.90 -7.61
C PRO A 51 -0.87 13.02 -6.56
N PRO A 52 -1.74 12.92 -5.54
CA PRO A 52 -1.75 13.87 -4.42
C PRO A 52 -0.37 13.97 -3.78
N LYS A 53 0.09 15.19 -3.52
CA LYS A 53 1.33 15.43 -2.79
C LYS A 53 1.25 14.83 -1.39
N THR A 54 2.34 14.23 -0.94
CA THR A 54 2.43 13.67 0.40
C THR A 54 3.22 14.61 1.30
N VAL A 55 2.81 14.74 2.56
CA VAL A 55 3.56 15.54 3.54
C VAL A 55 4.78 14.75 4.02
N GLY A 56 5.97 15.30 3.78
CA GLY A 56 7.23 14.76 4.25
C GLY A 56 7.90 15.68 5.29
N MET A 57 8.80 15.12 6.09
CA MET A 57 9.68 15.93 6.96
C MET A 57 11.01 16.18 6.25
N ARG A 58 11.38 17.45 6.05
CA ARG A 58 12.72 17.85 5.58
C ARG A 58 13.38 18.77 6.59
N LYS A 59 14.72 18.86 6.53
CA LYS A 59 15.46 19.86 7.29
C LYS A 59 15.49 21.16 6.49
N ASP A 60 15.18 22.26 7.13
CA ASP A 60 15.36 23.59 6.58
C ASP A 60 16.84 24.03 6.68
N THR A 61 17.19 25.18 6.10
CA THR A 61 18.56 25.77 6.15
C THR A 61 19.06 25.96 7.59
N SER A 62 18.17 26.14 8.55
CA SER A 62 18.48 26.25 9.98
C SER A 62 18.55 24.88 10.70
N GLY A 63 18.46 23.77 9.98
CA GLY A 63 18.54 22.41 10.53
C GLY A 63 17.26 21.90 11.21
N GLN A 64 16.21 22.73 11.31
CA GLN A 64 14.93 22.36 11.90
C GLN A 64 14.10 21.46 10.97
N ARG A 65 13.36 20.50 11.55
CA ARG A 65 12.51 19.59 10.78
C ARG A 65 11.17 20.27 10.49
N VAL A 66 10.89 20.55 9.24
CA VAL A 66 9.64 21.16 8.75
C VAL A 66 8.81 20.20 7.91
N ARG A 67 7.49 20.31 8.00
CA ARG A 67 6.54 19.58 7.16
C ARG A 67 6.47 20.29 5.81
N VAL A 68 6.79 19.57 4.74
CA VAL A 68 6.74 20.08 3.38
C VAL A 68 5.94 19.14 2.49
N GLU A 69 5.22 19.71 1.53
CA GLU A 69 4.59 18.92 0.48
C GLU A 69 5.66 18.37 -0.45
N VAL A 70 5.63 17.06 -0.67
CA VAL A 70 6.57 16.36 -1.53
C VAL A 70 5.78 15.67 -2.64
N ASN A 71 6.16 15.96 -3.89
CA ASN A 71 5.65 15.22 -5.03
C ASN A 71 6.05 13.74 -4.89
N ARG A 72 5.06 12.86 -5.00
CA ARG A 72 5.27 11.42 -4.99
C ARG A 72 5.12 10.91 -6.42
N ARG A 73 5.97 9.97 -6.82
CA ARG A 73 5.76 9.22 -8.06
C ARG A 73 4.99 7.94 -7.75
N VAL A 74 3.90 7.71 -8.47
CA VAL A 74 3.19 6.44 -8.43
C VAL A 74 3.74 5.55 -9.53
N ARG A 75 4.08 4.32 -9.16
CA ARG A 75 4.51 3.33 -10.13
C ARG A 75 3.29 2.83 -10.90
N LYS A 76 3.34 2.88 -12.22
CA LYS A 76 2.37 2.22 -13.10
C LYS A 76 2.37 0.71 -12.85
N GLY A 77 1.20 0.17 -12.51
CA GLY A 77 0.99 -1.22 -12.10
C GLY A 77 0.75 -2.18 -13.25
N TRP A 78 0.44 -1.66 -14.44
CA TRP A 78 0.21 -2.45 -15.66
C TRP A 78 1.32 -2.28 -16.69
N PHE A 79 1.41 -3.23 -17.61
CA PHE A 79 2.33 -3.23 -18.74
C PHE A 79 1.68 -3.95 -19.93
N GLN A 80 2.29 -3.82 -21.11
CA GLN A 80 1.92 -4.59 -22.29
C GLN A 80 2.99 -5.64 -22.55
N ASP A 81 2.59 -6.83 -22.95
CA ASP A 81 3.51 -7.85 -23.47
C ASP A 81 3.85 -7.60 -24.95
N GLU A 82 4.67 -8.48 -25.53
CA GLU A 82 5.07 -8.41 -26.94
C GLU A 82 3.88 -8.52 -27.90
N ALA A 83 2.79 -9.17 -27.48
CA ALA A 83 1.55 -9.27 -28.25
C ALA A 83 0.63 -8.03 -28.08
N GLY A 84 1.03 -7.05 -27.27
CA GLY A 84 0.25 -5.85 -26.96
C GLY A 84 -0.84 -6.07 -25.91
N THR A 85 -0.91 -7.25 -25.30
CA THR A 85 -1.88 -7.60 -24.26
C THR A 85 -1.52 -6.88 -22.97
N VAL A 86 -2.49 -6.18 -22.39
CA VAL A 86 -2.33 -5.50 -21.09
C VAL A 86 -2.39 -6.51 -19.96
N HIS A 87 -1.40 -6.44 -19.07
CA HIS A 87 -1.30 -7.21 -17.84
C HIS A 87 -1.18 -6.29 -16.63
N PHE A 88 -1.75 -6.69 -15.50
CA PHE A 88 -1.70 -5.95 -14.24
C PHE A 88 -1.02 -6.74 -13.13
N ILE A 89 -0.17 -6.08 -12.33
CA ILE A 89 0.48 -6.69 -11.17
C ILE A 89 0.16 -5.88 -9.91
N MET A 90 -0.56 -6.53 -8.99
CA MET A 90 -0.78 -6.04 -7.62
C MET A 90 0.53 -6.09 -6.83
N ARG A 91 0.74 -5.13 -5.93
CA ARG A 91 1.97 -5.08 -5.13
C ARG A 91 1.69 -4.75 -3.69
N VAL A 92 2.09 -5.63 -2.78
CA VAL A 92 2.05 -5.37 -1.34
C VAL A 92 3.45 -4.99 -0.88
N GLY A 93 3.61 -3.78 -0.33
CA GLY A 93 4.89 -3.33 0.20
C GLY A 93 6.02 -3.28 -0.84
N GLY A 94 5.69 -3.05 -2.11
CA GLY A 94 6.64 -2.92 -3.22
C GLY A 94 6.97 -4.22 -3.96
N LYS A 95 6.58 -5.38 -3.43
CA LYS A 95 6.76 -6.69 -4.10
C LYS A 95 5.49 -7.09 -4.85
N PRO A 96 5.59 -7.73 -6.03
CA PRO A 96 4.46 -8.41 -6.67
C PRO A 96 3.74 -9.34 -5.69
N LEU A 97 2.41 -9.27 -5.66
CA LEU A 97 1.58 -10.21 -4.93
C LEU A 97 1.32 -11.41 -5.84
N GLU A 98 1.79 -12.59 -5.43
CA GLU A 98 1.49 -13.83 -6.14
C GLU A 98 0.05 -14.25 -5.82
N LEU A 99 -0.75 -14.48 -6.87
CA LEU A 99 -2.13 -14.97 -6.74
C LEU A 99 -2.16 -16.50 -6.75
N GLN A 100 -1.22 -17.09 -7.48
CA GLN A 100 -0.86 -18.51 -7.48
C GLN A 100 0.68 -18.59 -7.49
N PRO A 101 1.28 -19.73 -7.07
CA PRO A 101 2.72 -19.91 -7.09
C PRO A 101 3.34 -19.54 -8.45
N GLY A 102 4.22 -18.55 -8.47
CA GLY A 102 4.89 -18.06 -9.67
C GLY A 102 4.03 -17.21 -10.62
N LYS A 103 2.78 -16.88 -10.27
CA LYS A 103 1.86 -16.08 -11.09
C LYS A 103 1.37 -14.84 -10.33
N ALA A 104 2.01 -13.71 -10.62
CA ALA A 104 1.67 -12.41 -10.04
C ALA A 104 0.98 -11.44 -11.03
N ALA A 105 0.91 -11.80 -12.32
CA ALA A 105 0.31 -10.98 -13.36
C ALA A 105 -1.09 -11.47 -13.71
N ILE A 106 -2.03 -10.53 -13.80
CA ILE A 106 -3.41 -10.74 -14.26
C ILE A 106 -3.47 -10.27 -15.71
N SER A 107 -3.86 -11.15 -16.62
CA SER A 107 -4.13 -10.77 -18.01
C SER A 107 -5.46 -10.02 -18.10
N ILE A 108 -5.43 -8.83 -18.68
CA ILE A 108 -6.58 -7.93 -18.82
C ILE A 108 -7.04 -7.83 -20.27
N GLY A 109 -6.13 -8.05 -21.22
CA GLY A 109 -6.38 -7.85 -22.65
C GLY A 109 -6.08 -6.41 -23.05
N SER A 110 -6.97 -5.49 -22.71
CA SER A 110 -6.91 -4.10 -23.15
C SER A 110 -7.02 -3.11 -21.98
N LEU A 111 -6.49 -1.90 -22.15
CA LEU A 111 -6.35 -0.95 -21.04
C LEU A 111 -7.70 -0.45 -20.51
N ASP A 112 -8.70 -0.35 -21.38
CA ASP A 112 -10.09 0.04 -21.08
C ASP A 112 -10.81 -0.93 -20.12
N LYS A 113 -10.36 -2.20 -20.06
CA LYS A 113 -10.94 -3.22 -19.17
C LYS A 113 -10.35 -3.17 -17.77
N LEU A 114 -9.17 -2.57 -17.61
CA LEU A 114 -8.44 -2.54 -16.34
C LEU A 114 -9.23 -1.86 -15.19
N PRO A 115 -9.95 -0.73 -15.36
CA PRO A 115 -10.72 -0.12 -14.28
C PRO A 115 -11.77 -1.08 -13.68
N ALA A 116 -12.47 -1.83 -14.52
CA ALA A 116 -13.47 -2.80 -14.07
C ALA A 116 -12.81 -3.95 -13.28
N THR A 117 -11.65 -4.45 -13.74
CA THR A 117 -10.88 -5.45 -12.99
C THR A 117 -10.40 -4.90 -11.65
N LEU A 118 -9.95 -3.64 -11.58
CA LEU A 118 -9.54 -3.01 -10.33
C LEU A 118 -10.69 -2.90 -9.32
N ASP A 119 -11.91 -2.60 -9.76
CA ASP A 119 -13.09 -2.58 -8.89
C ASP A 119 -13.44 -3.97 -8.33
N ALA A 120 -13.33 -5.01 -9.15
CA ALA A 120 -13.50 -6.38 -8.69
C ALA A 120 -12.43 -6.76 -7.64
N LEU A 121 -11.16 -6.40 -7.89
CA LEU A 121 -10.07 -6.63 -6.93
C LEU A 121 -10.27 -5.86 -5.62
N ILE A 122 -10.71 -4.60 -5.68
CA ILE A 122 -11.04 -3.80 -4.49
C ILE A 122 -12.12 -4.50 -3.65
N THR A 123 -13.14 -5.03 -4.32
CA THR A 123 -14.24 -5.76 -3.66
C THR A 123 -13.74 -7.04 -3.00
N ALA A 124 -12.95 -7.85 -3.71
CA ALA A 124 -12.35 -9.07 -3.19
C ALA A 124 -11.42 -8.80 -1.98
N VAL A 125 -10.60 -7.74 -2.04
CA VAL A 125 -9.74 -7.33 -0.92
C VAL A 125 -10.57 -6.87 0.29
N ARG A 126 -11.68 -6.14 0.07
CA ARG A 126 -12.59 -5.73 1.15
C ARG A 126 -13.27 -6.92 1.81
N ALA A 127 -13.68 -7.91 1.01
CA ALA A 127 -14.25 -9.18 1.47
C ALA A 127 -13.23 -10.08 2.20
N GLY A 128 -11.92 -9.80 2.05
CA GLY A 128 -10.85 -10.56 2.69
C GLY A 128 -10.43 -11.82 1.93
N GLU A 129 -10.85 -11.98 0.67
CA GLU A 129 -10.54 -13.15 -0.16
C GLU A 129 -9.04 -13.31 -0.43
N LEU A 130 -8.31 -12.20 -0.43
CA LEU A 130 -6.86 -12.15 -0.67
C LEU A 130 -6.03 -12.08 0.62
N ASP A 131 -6.66 -12.26 1.79
CA ASP A 131 -5.96 -12.18 3.08
C ASP A 131 -4.79 -13.16 3.20
N PRO A 132 -4.88 -14.44 2.75
CA PRO A 132 -3.74 -15.36 2.81
C PRO A 132 -2.50 -14.83 2.07
N GLN A 133 -2.69 -14.37 0.83
CA GLN A 133 -1.63 -13.83 -0.02
C GLN A 133 -1.07 -12.52 0.58
N ILE A 134 -1.95 -11.67 1.13
CA ILE A 134 -1.53 -10.41 1.78
C ILE A 134 -0.69 -10.69 3.02
N LYS A 135 -1.09 -11.67 3.86
CA LYS A 135 -0.33 -12.07 5.06
C LYS A 135 1.07 -12.55 4.69
N GLU A 136 1.16 -13.43 3.71
CA GLU A 136 2.44 -13.97 3.23
C GLU A 136 3.36 -12.85 2.72
N ALA A 137 2.84 -11.98 1.85
CA ALA A 137 3.59 -10.86 1.32
C ALA A 137 4.02 -9.85 2.41
N ALA A 138 3.16 -9.60 3.40
CA ALA A 138 3.46 -8.72 4.53
C ALA A 138 4.54 -9.31 5.45
N ALA A 139 4.48 -10.62 5.74
CA ALA A 139 5.49 -11.33 6.53
C ALA A 139 6.85 -11.32 5.82
N ALA A 140 6.88 -11.63 4.52
CA ALA A 140 8.10 -11.59 3.71
C ALA A 140 8.75 -10.19 3.70
N ARG A 141 7.95 -9.12 3.73
CA ARG A 141 8.46 -7.75 3.89
C ARG A 141 9.00 -7.48 5.29
N GLY A 142 8.31 -7.93 6.34
CA GLY A 142 8.77 -7.80 7.72
C GLY A 142 10.17 -8.41 7.91
N LEU A 143 10.37 -9.62 7.39
CA LEU A 143 11.66 -10.32 7.40
C LEU A 143 12.74 -9.50 6.68
N MET A 144 12.49 -9.07 5.44
CA MET A 144 13.43 -8.27 4.65
C MET A 144 13.82 -6.95 5.33
N MET A 145 12.87 -6.29 6.00
CA MET A 145 13.16 -5.04 6.72
C MET A 145 14.03 -5.28 7.95
N SER A 146 13.89 -6.43 8.62
CA SER A 146 14.75 -6.81 9.74
C SER A 146 16.18 -7.11 9.29
N GLU A 147 16.35 -7.80 8.16
CA GLU A 147 17.65 -8.06 7.54
C GLU A 147 18.35 -6.77 7.10
N ARG A 148 17.63 -5.85 6.45
CA ARG A 148 18.19 -4.53 6.08
C ARG A 148 18.66 -3.74 7.29
N ARG A 149 17.93 -3.80 8.42
CA ARG A 149 18.34 -3.14 9.66
C ARG A 149 19.60 -3.77 10.24
N LYS A 150 19.71 -5.09 10.24
CA LYS A 150 20.92 -5.80 10.69
C LYS A 150 22.15 -5.47 9.85
N LYS A 151 21.99 -5.33 8.53
CA LYS A 151 23.08 -4.97 7.61
C LYS A 151 23.52 -3.49 7.73
N ALA A 152 22.63 -2.62 8.21
CA ALA A 152 22.89 -1.19 8.34
C ALA A 152 23.37 -0.78 9.74
N ALA A 153 23.35 -1.71 10.70
CA ALA A 153 23.93 -1.58 12.03
C ALA A 153 25.35 -2.13 12.02
#